data_AF-A0A179IM76-F1
#
_entry.id   AF-A0A179IM76-F1
#
_cell.length_a   1.000
_cell.length_b   1.000
_cell.length_c   1.000
_cell.angle_alpha   90.00
_cell.angle_beta   90.00
_cell.angle_gamma   90.00
#
_symmetry.space_group_name_H-M   'P 1'
#
loop_
_entity.id
_entity.type
_entity.pdbx_description
1 polymer ?
#
loop_
_entity_poly.entity_id
_entity_poly.type
_entity_poly.pdbx_seq_one_letter_code
_entity_poly.pdbx_strand_id
1 'polypeptide(L)'
;MKLAVKRASFIFLAFVMLTMSYGGVDAASEKVDATKEPSIYAHPIYIAPIDRATFIVGALFDFRVELHELKAMPKNVSVTVNGIPAETFFGRSFVRTNTYPDSLELTIENVYFREPGTYTVSVQADDRTRTIHYDVIRPDDGEAKAKNIIFFLGDGMGQPSITTARIMSRGITEGKPNGLLTMDTFEQRATVITHGMDSIVTDSANAMSAYMTGHKTVVNAMGVYPDNRPDPLAKPKVEVMGEIMKRLGKSVGIVTTTELQDATPAAVVSHTRRRETKAEITEMFYQLKPEVMLGGGAAYFLPKSVPGSKRKDDKDFFRLFEQDGYRIVENRAQLLQIDAKKTDRLLGLFSRVRYHV
;
A
#
# COMPACT_ATOMS: atom_id res chain seq x y z
N MET A 1 -56.09 -56.59 -3.30
CA MET A 1 -54.75 -56.75 -3.91
C MET A 1 -53.72 -56.15 -2.96
N LYS A 2 -53.14 -56.96 -2.08
CA LYS A 2 -52.03 -56.57 -1.18
C LYS A 2 -50.73 -56.75 -1.97
N LEU A 3 -49.95 -55.70 -2.19
CA LEU A 3 -48.57 -55.83 -2.64
C LEU A 3 -47.63 -55.20 -1.61
N ALA A 4 -46.70 -56.05 -1.16
CA ALA A 4 -45.67 -55.76 -0.19
C ALA A 4 -44.62 -54.80 -0.75
N VAL A 5 -44.26 -53.78 0.02
CA VAL A 5 -43.07 -52.96 -0.23
C VAL A 5 -41.88 -53.66 0.41
N LYS A 6 -40.95 -54.12 -0.43
CA LYS A 6 -39.65 -54.69 -0.03
C LYS A 6 -38.81 -53.60 0.66
N ARG A 7 -38.25 -53.96 1.82
CA ARG A 7 -37.15 -53.23 2.47
C ARG A 7 -35.94 -53.19 1.52
N ALA A 8 -35.50 -51.99 1.16
CA ALA A 8 -34.15 -51.74 0.68
C ALA A 8 -33.42 -50.94 1.76
N SER A 9 -32.35 -51.55 2.27
CA SER A 9 -31.48 -51.00 3.30
C SER A 9 -30.83 -49.70 2.82
N PHE A 10 -31.14 -48.58 3.47
CA PHE A 10 -30.34 -47.36 3.35
C PHE A 10 -29.05 -47.57 4.15
N ILE A 11 -27.92 -47.68 3.44
CA ILE A 11 -26.60 -47.47 4.03
C ILE A 11 -26.46 -45.96 4.21
N PHE A 12 -26.62 -45.51 5.44
CA PHE A 12 -26.31 -44.14 5.84
C PHE A 12 -24.79 -44.01 5.87
N LEU A 13 -24.20 -43.57 4.75
CA LEU A 13 -22.79 -43.19 4.74
C LEU A 13 -22.68 -41.82 5.41
N ALA A 14 -22.58 -41.83 6.73
CA ALA A 14 -22.22 -40.65 7.51
C ALA A 14 -20.79 -40.27 7.15
N PHE A 15 -20.61 -39.26 6.30
CA PHE A 15 -19.36 -38.50 6.28
C PHE A 15 -19.32 -37.72 7.59
N VAL A 16 -18.71 -38.31 8.61
CA VAL A 16 -18.18 -37.57 9.74
C VAL A 16 -17.11 -36.66 9.14
N MET A 17 -17.48 -35.41 8.88
CA MET A 17 -16.49 -34.37 8.66
C MET A 17 -15.82 -34.19 10.01
N LEU A 18 -14.75 -34.95 10.21
CA LEU A 18 -13.83 -34.78 11.32
C LEU A 18 -13.35 -33.34 11.20
N THR A 19 -13.89 -32.45 12.04
CA THR A 19 -13.24 -31.20 12.34
C THR A 19 -11.90 -31.58 12.95
N MET A 20 -10.86 -31.65 12.12
CA MET A 20 -9.52 -31.43 12.61
C MET A 20 -9.50 -29.99 13.09
N SER A 21 -9.84 -29.82 14.37
CA SER A 21 -9.23 -28.80 15.20
C SER A 21 -7.72 -28.99 15.04
N TYR A 22 -7.12 -28.23 14.13
CA TYR A 22 -5.70 -27.96 14.26
C TYR A 22 -5.58 -27.29 15.62
N GLY A 23 -5.07 -28.07 16.58
CA GLY A 23 -4.73 -27.58 17.90
C GLY A 23 -3.91 -26.32 17.73
N GLY A 24 -4.21 -25.35 18.59
CA GLY A 24 -3.39 -24.15 18.73
C GLY A 24 -1.94 -24.58 18.76
N VAL A 25 -1.20 -24.19 17.72
CA VAL A 25 0.23 -24.03 17.89
C VAL A 25 0.31 -22.82 18.81
N ASP A 26 0.53 -23.08 20.09
CA ASP A 26 1.17 -22.11 20.96
C ASP A 26 2.50 -21.78 20.28
N ALA A 27 2.46 -20.79 19.39
CA ALA A 27 3.61 -19.98 19.13
C ALA A 27 3.88 -19.32 20.47
N ALA A 28 4.72 -19.96 21.28
CA ALA A 28 5.44 -19.27 22.32
C ALA A 28 5.97 -18.01 21.66
N SER A 29 5.37 -16.87 21.97
CA SER A 29 5.97 -15.59 21.64
C SER A 29 7.23 -15.56 22.48
N GLU A 30 8.33 -16.07 21.93
CA GLU A 30 9.63 -15.56 22.28
C GLU A 30 9.46 -14.05 22.27
N LYS A 31 9.85 -13.41 23.38
CA LYS A 31 9.95 -11.97 23.43
C LYS A 31 10.87 -11.58 22.28
N VAL A 32 10.27 -11.21 21.15
CA VAL A 32 10.98 -10.62 20.02
C VAL A 32 11.60 -9.39 20.62
N ASP A 33 12.93 -9.41 20.72
CA ASP A 33 13.69 -8.23 21.04
C ASP A 33 13.27 -7.16 20.03
N ALA A 34 12.55 -6.14 20.49
CA ALA A 34 12.02 -5.08 19.64
C ALA A 34 13.13 -4.27 18.95
N THR A 35 14.40 -4.58 19.22
CA THR A 35 15.57 -4.04 18.53
C THR A 35 16.01 -4.84 17.30
N LYS A 36 15.43 -6.02 17.03
CA LYS A 36 15.72 -6.84 15.85
C LYS A 36 14.43 -7.23 15.13
N GLU A 37 14.05 -6.48 14.09
CA GLU A 37 13.01 -6.93 13.16
C GLU A 37 13.43 -8.30 12.58
N PRO A 38 12.52 -9.31 12.49
CA PRO A 38 12.82 -10.60 11.85
C PRO A 38 13.40 -10.35 10.47
N SER A 39 14.41 -11.13 10.04
CA SER A 39 15.32 -10.75 8.95
C SER A 39 14.59 -10.50 7.61
N ILE A 40 14.12 -9.28 7.42
CA ILE A 40 13.72 -8.68 6.14
C ILE A 40 14.87 -8.74 5.12
N TYR A 41 16.09 -8.96 5.61
CA TYR A 41 17.30 -9.13 4.84
C TYR A 41 17.51 -10.61 4.52
N ALA A 42 17.28 -10.97 3.25
CA ALA A 42 17.67 -12.28 2.73
C ALA A 42 19.19 -12.38 2.43
N HIS A 43 19.95 -11.29 2.59
CA HIS A 43 21.36 -11.20 2.20
C HIS A 43 22.07 -10.10 3.00
N PRO A 44 23.35 -10.27 3.44
CA PRO A 44 24.17 -9.27 4.19
C PRO A 44 24.32 -7.88 3.58
N ILE A 45 23.91 -7.75 2.31
CA ILE A 45 23.81 -6.50 1.57
C ILE A 45 22.35 -6.38 1.20
N TYR A 46 21.62 -5.47 1.79
CA TYR A 46 20.26 -5.13 1.40
C TYR A 46 20.27 -3.97 0.40
N ILE A 47 19.42 -4.05 -0.62
CA ILE A 47 19.26 -3.01 -1.62
C ILE A 47 17.77 -2.75 -1.76
N ALA A 48 17.38 -1.48 -1.63
CA ALA A 48 16.03 -1.00 -1.90
C ALA A 48 16.09 0.03 -3.05
N PRO A 49 15.21 -0.07 -4.06
CA PRO A 49 14.18 -1.10 -4.25
C PRO A 49 14.75 -2.51 -4.47
N ILE A 50 13.91 -3.53 -4.25
CA ILE A 50 14.38 -4.93 -4.29
C ILE A 50 14.65 -5.45 -5.69
N ASP A 51 15.40 -6.55 -5.75
CA ASP A 51 15.67 -7.29 -6.98
C ASP A 51 14.38 -7.63 -7.76
N ARG A 52 14.48 -7.52 -9.08
CA ARG A 52 13.37 -7.65 -10.05
C ARG A 52 12.25 -6.63 -9.86
N ALA A 53 12.52 -5.50 -9.24
CA ALA A 53 11.57 -4.39 -9.22
C ALA A 53 11.39 -3.81 -10.63
N THR A 54 10.14 -3.48 -10.95
CA THR A 54 9.78 -2.84 -12.21
C THR A 54 9.43 -1.38 -11.96
N PHE A 55 9.98 -0.47 -12.75
CA PHE A 55 9.75 0.98 -12.64
C PHE A 55 9.09 1.51 -13.89
N ILE A 56 8.26 2.53 -13.74
CA ILE A 56 7.87 3.40 -14.85
C ILE A 56 8.98 4.45 -15.04
N VAL A 57 9.36 4.74 -16.29
CA VAL A 57 10.30 5.82 -16.60
C VAL A 57 9.89 7.12 -15.90
N GLY A 58 10.83 7.73 -15.18
CA GLY A 58 10.59 8.98 -14.44
C GLY A 58 9.77 8.83 -13.15
N ALA A 59 9.43 7.62 -12.70
CA ALA A 59 8.92 7.40 -11.35
C ALA A 59 10.03 7.63 -10.32
N LEU A 60 9.70 8.38 -9.26
CA LEU A 60 10.64 8.72 -8.20
C LEU A 60 10.75 7.59 -7.16
N PHE A 61 11.94 7.41 -6.62
CA PHE A 61 12.17 6.52 -5.48
C PHE A 61 13.44 6.91 -4.74
N ASP A 62 13.61 6.41 -3.52
CA ASP A 62 14.85 6.48 -2.77
C ASP A 62 15.66 5.20 -3.01
N PHE A 63 16.88 5.37 -3.50
CA PHE A 63 17.82 4.28 -3.70
C PHE A 63 18.66 4.08 -2.45
N ARG A 64 18.62 2.89 -1.86
CA ARG A 64 19.31 2.58 -0.62
C ARG A 64 20.09 1.29 -0.71
N VAL A 65 21.29 1.32 -0.12
CA VAL A 65 22.13 0.15 0.14
C VAL A 65 22.40 0.08 1.64
N GLU A 66 22.18 -1.08 2.23
CA GLU A 66 22.57 -1.36 3.61
C GLU A 66 23.50 -2.56 3.66
N LEU A 67 24.61 -2.41 4.37
CA LEU A 67 25.49 -3.51 4.75
C LEU A 67 25.23 -3.79 6.23
N HIS A 68 24.88 -5.02 6.59
CA HIS A 68 24.66 -5.41 7.98
C HIS A 68 25.56 -6.58 8.37
N GLU A 69 25.55 -6.95 9.65
CA GLU A 69 26.43 -7.99 10.20
C GLU A 69 27.92 -7.69 9.94
N LEU A 70 28.30 -6.41 10.01
CA LEU A 70 29.68 -5.98 9.85
C LEU A 70 30.46 -6.24 11.15
N LYS A 71 31.58 -6.95 11.03
CA LYS A 71 32.55 -7.09 12.13
C LYS A 71 33.41 -5.83 12.28
N ALA A 72 33.60 -5.11 11.17
CA ALA A 72 34.27 -3.82 11.08
C ALA A 72 33.72 -3.08 9.86
N MET A 73 33.83 -1.75 9.85
CA MET A 73 33.43 -0.95 8.69
C MET A 73 34.26 -1.35 7.47
N PRO A 74 33.63 -1.54 6.30
CA PRO A 74 34.34 -1.92 5.10
C PRO A 74 35.29 -0.81 4.67
N LYS A 75 36.47 -1.18 4.16
CA LYS A 75 37.46 -0.21 3.68
C LYS A 75 37.11 0.30 2.29
N ASN A 76 36.56 -0.57 1.45
CA ASN A 76 36.15 -0.23 0.10
C ASN A 76 34.67 -0.57 -0.08
N VAL A 77 33.88 0.42 -0.46
CA VAL A 77 32.49 0.25 -0.86
C VAL A 77 32.31 0.86 -2.23
N SER A 78 31.82 0.06 -3.17
CA SER A 78 31.47 0.49 -4.53
C SER A 78 30.03 0.10 -4.80
N VAL A 79 29.22 1.07 -5.23
CA VAL A 79 27.84 0.87 -5.67
C VAL A 79 27.74 1.41 -7.10
N THR A 80 27.36 0.54 -8.03
CA THR A 80 27.27 0.89 -9.45
C THR A 80 25.92 0.53 -10.03
N VAL A 81 25.50 1.29 -11.04
CA VAL A 81 24.34 1.04 -11.90
C VAL A 81 24.87 0.91 -13.33
N ASN A 82 24.71 -0.25 -13.96
CA ASN A 82 25.30 -0.59 -15.25
C ASN A 82 26.83 -0.33 -15.30
N GLY A 83 27.53 -0.63 -14.20
CA GLY A 83 28.97 -0.40 -14.06
C GLY A 83 29.38 1.06 -13.84
N ILE A 84 28.45 2.02 -13.90
CA ILE A 84 28.70 3.44 -13.60
C ILE A 84 28.49 3.67 -12.10
N PRO A 85 29.37 4.40 -11.39
CA PRO A 85 29.15 4.74 -9.98
C PRO A 85 27.76 5.35 -9.76
N ALA A 86 27.00 4.86 -8.77
CA ALA A 86 25.60 5.23 -8.58
C ALA A 86 25.41 6.74 -8.38
N GLU A 87 26.34 7.40 -7.69
CA GLU A 87 26.29 8.85 -7.50
C GLU A 87 26.43 9.61 -8.82
N THR A 88 27.31 9.13 -9.71
CA THR A 88 27.48 9.67 -11.06
C THR A 88 26.25 9.38 -11.92
N PHE A 89 25.73 8.15 -11.86
CA PHE A 89 24.57 7.73 -12.63
C PHE A 89 23.33 8.56 -12.29
N PHE A 90 23.06 8.78 -10.99
CA PHE A 90 21.92 9.56 -10.52
C PHE A 90 22.20 11.06 -10.41
N GLY A 91 23.46 11.50 -10.52
CA GLY A 91 23.88 12.88 -10.34
C GLY A 91 23.65 13.41 -8.93
N ARG A 92 23.70 12.54 -7.92
CA ARG A 92 23.40 12.84 -6.51
C ARG A 92 24.30 12.02 -5.59
N SER A 93 24.77 12.60 -4.50
CA SER A 93 25.62 11.89 -3.54
C SER A 93 24.82 11.02 -2.57
N PHE A 94 25.44 9.95 -2.10
CA PHE A 94 24.93 9.18 -0.98
C PHE A 94 24.98 10.01 0.30
N VAL A 95 23.93 9.86 1.09
CA VAL A 95 23.88 10.33 2.47
C VAL A 95 23.89 9.12 3.38
N ARG A 96 24.72 9.19 4.42
CA ARG A 96 24.66 8.22 5.50
C ARG A 96 23.47 8.54 6.40
N THR A 97 22.44 7.70 6.31
CA THR A 97 21.13 7.98 6.96
C THR A 97 20.97 7.35 8.33
N ASN A 98 21.83 6.41 8.70
CA ASN A 98 21.86 5.82 10.02
C ASN A 98 23.28 5.32 10.33
N THR A 99 23.54 4.95 11.57
CA THR A 99 24.82 4.35 11.96
C THR A 99 24.59 3.41 13.13
N TYR A 100 24.52 2.10 12.85
CA TYR A 100 24.80 1.11 13.88
C TYR A 100 26.28 0.71 13.80
N PRO A 101 26.89 0.30 14.93
CA PRO A 101 28.30 -0.10 14.95
C PRO A 101 28.63 -1.24 13.98
N ASP A 102 27.64 -2.07 13.66
CA ASP A 102 27.74 -3.26 12.81
C ASP A 102 27.04 -3.09 11.45
N SER A 103 26.77 -1.84 11.02
CA SER A 103 26.10 -1.58 9.74
C SER A 103 26.47 -0.25 9.04
N LEU A 104 26.28 -0.23 7.72
CA LEU A 104 26.47 0.94 6.88
C LEU A 104 25.27 1.15 5.96
N GLU A 105 24.59 2.30 6.09
CA GLU A 105 23.41 2.66 5.31
C GLU A 105 23.68 3.87 4.43
N LEU A 106 23.62 3.66 3.12
CA LEU A 106 23.82 4.70 2.11
C LEU A 106 22.51 4.90 1.35
N THR A 107 22.00 6.14 1.33
CA THR A 107 20.76 6.47 0.60
C THR A 107 20.98 7.64 -0.35
N ILE A 108 20.42 7.54 -1.56
CA ILE A 108 20.23 8.66 -2.48
C ILE A 108 18.72 8.85 -2.62
N GLU A 109 18.22 9.98 -2.16
CA GLU A 109 16.79 10.27 -2.17
C GLU A 109 16.33 10.89 -3.50
N ASN A 110 15.09 10.58 -3.88
CA ASN A 110 14.38 11.16 -5.03
C ASN A 110 15.14 10.99 -6.37
N VAL A 111 15.57 9.76 -6.66
CA VAL A 111 16.15 9.37 -7.95
C VAL A 111 15.11 8.79 -8.89
N TYR A 112 15.45 8.66 -10.17
CA TYR A 112 14.61 8.04 -11.19
C TYR A 112 15.45 7.54 -12.37
N PHE A 113 14.87 6.61 -13.14
CA PHE A 113 15.44 6.16 -14.42
C PHE A 113 14.88 7.00 -15.57
N ARG A 114 15.77 7.42 -16.48
CA ARG A 114 15.44 8.28 -17.62
C ARG A 114 14.98 7.51 -18.85
N GLU A 115 15.56 6.35 -19.06
CA GLU A 115 15.30 5.53 -20.24
C GLU A 115 14.78 4.14 -19.86
N PRO A 116 13.90 3.54 -20.67
CA PRO A 116 13.49 2.17 -20.47
C PRO A 116 14.66 1.21 -20.71
N GLY A 117 14.60 0.04 -20.10
CA GLY A 117 15.60 -1.01 -20.24
C GLY A 117 15.81 -1.77 -18.94
N THR A 118 16.66 -2.79 -19.00
CA THR A 118 17.11 -3.52 -17.81
C THR A 118 18.35 -2.85 -17.24
N TYR A 119 18.35 -2.63 -15.93
CA TYR A 119 19.45 -2.02 -15.19
C TYR A 119 20.02 -3.01 -14.18
N THR A 120 21.34 -3.14 -14.16
CA THR A 120 22.07 -3.98 -13.21
C THR A 120 22.65 -3.10 -12.12
N VAL A 121 22.27 -3.35 -10.87
CA VAL A 121 22.88 -2.71 -9.70
C VAL A 121 23.86 -3.69 -9.07
N SER A 122 25.10 -3.28 -8.90
CA SER A 122 26.15 -4.09 -8.26
C SER A 122 26.75 -3.34 -7.08
N VAL A 123 26.77 -4.01 -5.92
CA VAL A 123 27.39 -3.56 -4.69
C VAL A 123 28.58 -4.47 -4.37
N GLN A 124 29.75 -3.87 -4.15
CA GLN A 124 30.95 -4.50 -3.62
C GLN A 124 31.30 -3.81 -2.30
N ALA A 125 31.46 -4.59 -1.22
CA ALA A 125 31.94 -4.11 0.06
C ALA A 125 33.01 -5.08 0.59
N ASP A 126 34.27 -4.71 0.41
CA ASP A 126 35.43 -5.58 0.61
C ASP A 126 35.29 -6.96 -0.06
N ASP A 127 34.99 -8.04 0.67
CA ASP A 127 34.79 -9.40 0.16
C ASP A 127 33.32 -9.73 -0.18
N ARG A 128 32.38 -8.87 0.20
CA ARG A 128 30.94 -9.08 0.00
C ARG A 128 30.47 -8.47 -1.30
N THR A 129 29.65 -9.23 -2.05
CA THR A 129 29.04 -8.76 -3.28
C THR A 129 27.55 -9.04 -3.32
N ARG A 130 26.80 -8.16 -3.99
CA ARG A 130 25.43 -8.41 -4.38
C ARG A 130 25.13 -7.70 -5.70
N THR A 131 24.50 -8.42 -6.60
CA THR A 131 23.99 -7.87 -7.87
C THR A 131 22.50 -8.11 -7.95
N ILE A 132 21.74 -7.09 -8.35
CA ILE A 132 20.30 -7.15 -8.58
C ILE A 132 19.93 -6.50 -9.91
N HIS A 133 18.73 -6.76 -10.39
CA HIS A 133 18.23 -6.28 -11.67
C HIS A 133 16.93 -5.50 -11.46
N TYR A 134 16.81 -4.41 -12.21
CA TYR A 134 15.58 -3.64 -12.33
C TYR A 134 15.13 -3.61 -13.78
N ASP A 135 13.83 -3.66 -14.00
CA ASP A 135 13.24 -3.44 -15.31
C ASP A 135 12.55 -2.08 -15.34
N VAL A 136 13.00 -1.19 -16.22
CA VAL A 136 12.39 0.13 -16.39
C VAL A 136 11.58 0.10 -17.67
N ILE A 137 10.27 0.32 -17.53
CA ILE A 137 9.34 0.30 -18.64
C ILE A 137 8.85 1.71 -18.95
N ARG A 138 8.68 1.97 -20.24
CA ARG A 138 7.83 3.06 -20.71
C ARG A 138 6.47 2.44 -21.00
N PRO A 139 5.39 2.85 -20.30
CA PRO A 139 4.05 2.38 -20.63
C PRO A 139 3.79 2.62 -22.11
N ASP A 140 3.27 1.60 -22.80
CA ASP A 140 3.12 1.65 -24.25
C ASP A 140 2.19 2.81 -24.65
N ASP A 141 2.62 3.57 -25.65
CA ASP A 141 1.95 4.78 -26.14
C ASP A 141 0.82 4.48 -27.14
N GLY A 142 0.33 3.23 -27.16
CA GLY A 142 -0.65 2.74 -28.14
C GLY A 142 -1.81 3.69 -28.42
N GLU A 143 -2.54 3.49 -29.53
CA GLU A 143 -3.42 4.52 -30.10
C GLU A 143 -4.49 5.09 -29.13
N ALA A 144 -4.88 4.37 -28.08
CA ALA A 144 -5.85 4.82 -27.09
C ALA A 144 -5.21 5.02 -25.70
N LYS A 145 -5.00 6.30 -25.31
CA LYS A 145 -4.52 6.68 -23.97
C LYS A 145 -5.68 6.85 -22.99
N ALA A 146 -5.58 6.20 -21.82
CA ALA A 146 -6.56 6.39 -20.75
C ALA A 146 -6.51 7.82 -20.21
N LYS A 147 -7.59 8.59 -20.41
CA LYS A 147 -7.72 9.94 -19.84
C LYS A 147 -7.93 9.89 -18.33
N ASN A 148 -8.77 8.96 -17.88
CA ASN A 148 -9.20 8.81 -16.49
C ASN A 148 -9.00 7.36 -16.03
N ILE A 149 -8.71 7.17 -14.74
CA ILE A 149 -8.62 5.87 -14.10
C ILE A 149 -9.59 5.88 -12.92
N ILE A 150 -10.49 4.89 -12.87
CA ILE A 150 -11.35 4.65 -11.71
C ILE A 150 -10.98 3.28 -11.15
N PHE A 151 -10.41 3.26 -9.95
CA PHE A 151 -9.96 2.03 -9.30
C PHE A 151 -10.88 1.66 -8.14
N PHE A 152 -11.66 0.59 -8.32
CA PHE A 152 -12.51 0.04 -7.27
C PHE A 152 -11.77 -1.06 -6.53
N LEU A 153 -11.48 -0.84 -5.24
CA LEU A 153 -10.87 -1.85 -4.38
C LEU A 153 -11.91 -2.42 -3.41
N GLY A 154 -12.21 -3.71 -3.53
CA GLY A 154 -12.95 -4.46 -2.52
C GLY A 154 -11.99 -5.04 -1.47
N ASP A 155 -11.85 -4.38 -0.32
CA ASP A 155 -10.97 -4.85 0.76
C ASP A 155 -11.44 -6.23 1.27
N GLY A 156 -10.54 -7.22 1.28
CA GLY A 156 -10.85 -8.61 1.61
C GLY A 156 -11.75 -9.36 0.60
N MET A 157 -11.97 -8.82 -0.60
CA MET A 157 -12.90 -9.39 -1.59
C MET A 157 -12.26 -10.48 -2.46
N GLY A 158 -12.01 -11.65 -1.86
CA GLY A 158 -11.58 -12.85 -2.59
C GLY A 158 -12.69 -13.47 -3.45
N GLN A 159 -12.33 -14.46 -4.28
CA GLN A 159 -13.28 -15.17 -5.17
C GLN A 159 -14.51 -15.76 -4.45
N PRO A 160 -14.39 -16.36 -3.24
CA PRO A 160 -15.56 -16.79 -2.49
C PRO A 160 -16.51 -15.63 -2.16
N SER A 161 -15.99 -14.48 -1.73
CA SER A 161 -16.79 -13.29 -1.42
C SER A 161 -17.56 -12.77 -2.63
N ILE A 162 -16.94 -12.75 -3.82
CA ILE A 162 -17.60 -12.37 -5.07
C ILE A 162 -18.76 -13.33 -5.39
N THR A 163 -18.53 -14.64 -5.25
CA THR A 163 -19.57 -15.65 -5.51
C THR A 163 -20.73 -15.53 -4.53
N THR A 164 -20.44 -15.37 -3.24
CA THR A 164 -21.46 -15.13 -2.21
C THR A 164 -22.27 -13.86 -2.51
N ALA A 165 -21.61 -12.75 -2.87
CA ALA A 165 -22.29 -11.51 -3.23
C ALA A 165 -23.20 -11.69 -4.46
N ARG A 166 -22.77 -12.45 -5.47
CA ARG A 166 -23.58 -12.76 -6.66
C ARG A 166 -24.85 -13.52 -6.29
N ILE A 167 -24.73 -14.57 -5.49
CA ILE A 167 -25.87 -15.38 -5.05
C ILE A 167 -26.83 -14.56 -4.18
N MET A 168 -26.30 -13.80 -3.21
CA MET A 168 -27.13 -13.00 -2.31
C MET A 168 -27.87 -11.86 -3.01
N SER A 169 -27.22 -11.19 -3.97
CA SER A 169 -27.80 -10.02 -4.64
C SER A 169 -28.74 -10.35 -5.81
N ARG A 170 -28.54 -11.49 -6.48
CA ARG A 170 -29.34 -11.89 -7.65
C ARG A 170 -30.33 -13.02 -7.36
N GLY A 171 -30.13 -13.76 -6.26
CA GLY A 171 -30.85 -14.99 -5.99
C GLY A 171 -30.32 -16.16 -6.83
N ILE A 172 -30.88 -17.34 -6.58
CA ILE A 172 -30.49 -18.60 -7.23
C ILE A 172 -31.72 -19.35 -7.73
N THR A 173 -31.63 -19.93 -8.93
CA THR A 173 -32.64 -20.82 -9.51
C THR A 173 -31.92 -22.04 -10.06
N GLU A 174 -32.33 -23.24 -9.63
CA GLU A 174 -31.72 -24.52 -10.05
C GLU A 174 -30.18 -24.56 -9.87
N GLY A 175 -29.67 -23.93 -8.80
CA GLY A 175 -28.23 -23.89 -8.51
C GLY A 175 -27.44 -22.86 -9.33
N LYS A 176 -28.10 -22.05 -10.17
CA LYS A 176 -27.45 -20.98 -10.96
C LYS A 176 -27.84 -19.60 -10.43
N PRO A 177 -26.87 -18.67 -10.27
CA PRO A 177 -27.22 -17.28 -9.98
C PRO A 177 -28.13 -16.71 -11.07
N ASN A 178 -29.18 -15.99 -10.68
CA ASN A 178 -30.15 -15.44 -11.64
C ASN A 178 -29.58 -14.25 -12.46
N GLY A 179 -28.35 -13.82 -12.18
CA GLY A 179 -27.70 -12.72 -12.88
C GLY A 179 -26.24 -12.54 -12.48
N LEU A 180 -25.59 -11.61 -13.17
CA LEU A 180 -24.20 -11.22 -12.96
C LEU A 180 -24.09 -9.99 -12.05
N LEU A 181 -22.98 -9.86 -11.34
CA LEU A 181 -22.55 -8.59 -10.76
C LEU A 181 -22.05 -7.66 -11.88
N THR A 182 -22.06 -6.34 -11.66
CA THR A 182 -21.51 -5.41 -12.66
C THR A 182 -20.03 -5.69 -12.96
N MET A 183 -19.23 -6.06 -11.97
CA MET A 183 -17.83 -6.46 -12.19
C MET A 183 -17.69 -7.72 -13.06
N ASP A 184 -18.70 -8.59 -13.06
CA ASP A 184 -18.66 -9.80 -13.89
C ASP A 184 -18.84 -9.48 -15.38
N THR A 185 -19.34 -8.29 -15.75
CA THR A 185 -19.53 -7.93 -17.16
C THR A 185 -18.26 -7.39 -17.82
N PHE A 186 -17.17 -7.26 -17.06
CA PHE A 186 -15.88 -6.79 -17.58
C PHE A 186 -15.22 -7.91 -18.40
N GLU A 187 -14.78 -7.57 -19.62
CA GLU A 187 -14.19 -8.53 -20.55
C GLU A 187 -12.84 -9.09 -20.08
N GLN A 188 -12.04 -8.24 -19.44
CA GLN A 188 -10.70 -8.56 -18.99
C GLN A 188 -10.71 -8.95 -17.52
N ARG A 189 -10.04 -10.06 -17.19
CA ARG A 189 -9.86 -10.53 -15.82
C ARG A 189 -8.46 -11.08 -15.66
N ALA A 190 -7.86 -10.82 -14.50
CA ALA A 190 -6.56 -11.34 -14.13
C ALA A 190 -6.58 -11.84 -12.68
N THR A 191 -5.68 -12.77 -12.40
CA THR A 191 -5.38 -13.19 -11.03
C THR A 191 -4.16 -12.43 -10.55
N VAL A 192 -4.24 -11.84 -9.36
CA VAL A 192 -3.12 -11.11 -8.74
C VAL A 192 -2.55 -11.95 -7.60
N ILE A 193 -1.23 -12.04 -7.53
CA ILE A 193 -0.52 -12.72 -6.44
C ILE A 193 -0.17 -11.69 -5.35
N THR A 194 -0.77 -11.83 -4.17
CA THR A 194 -0.83 -10.77 -3.15
C THR A 194 0.16 -10.90 -1.99
N HIS A 195 1.06 -11.88 -1.98
CA HIS A 195 2.07 -11.98 -0.90
C HIS A 195 2.93 -10.71 -0.80
N GLY A 196 3.33 -10.36 0.41
CA GLY A 196 4.26 -9.28 0.71
C GLY A 196 5.72 -9.73 0.66
N MET A 197 6.63 -8.83 1.01
CA MET A 197 8.06 -9.16 1.16
C MET A 197 8.33 -10.09 2.34
N ASP A 198 7.58 -9.92 3.43
CA ASP A 198 7.78 -10.59 4.72
C ASP A 198 6.61 -11.52 5.11
N SER A 199 5.58 -11.64 4.27
CA SER A 199 4.40 -12.43 4.58
C SER A 199 3.73 -13.05 3.36
N ILE A 200 3.31 -14.31 3.51
CA ILE A 200 2.46 -15.01 2.53
C ILE A 200 1.05 -14.42 2.52
N VAL A 201 0.58 -13.95 3.69
CA VAL A 201 -0.73 -13.30 3.87
C VAL A 201 -0.51 -11.83 4.18
N THR A 202 -0.74 -10.98 3.18
CA THR A 202 -0.59 -9.53 3.32
C THR A 202 -1.71 -8.91 4.17
N ASP A 203 -1.43 -7.76 4.78
CA ASP A 203 -2.44 -6.84 5.28
C ASP A 203 -2.84 -5.81 4.21
N SER A 204 -3.87 -4.99 4.48
CA SER A 204 -4.35 -3.98 3.53
C SER A 204 -3.30 -2.91 3.20
N ALA A 205 -2.40 -2.56 4.12
CA ALA A 205 -1.36 -1.56 3.89
C ALA A 205 -0.37 -2.02 2.82
N ASN A 206 0.20 -3.20 3.01
CA ASN A 206 1.15 -3.75 2.07
C ASN A 206 0.50 -4.03 0.70
N ALA A 207 -0.71 -4.59 0.68
CA ALA A 207 -1.43 -4.86 -0.56
C ALA A 207 -1.72 -3.58 -1.36
N MET A 208 -2.28 -2.57 -0.71
CA MET A 208 -2.62 -1.33 -1.39
C MET A 208 -1.38 -0.51 -1.74
N SER A 209 -0.32 -0.57 -0.92
CA SER A 209 0.98 -0.01 -1.29
C SER A 209 1.46 -0.58 -2.62
N ALA A 210 1.41 -1.91 -2.79
CA ALA A 210 1.82 -2.54 -4.04
C ALA A 210 0.95 -2.10 -5.24
N TYR A 211 -0.37 -1.89 -5.05
CA TYR A 211 -1.22 -1.36 -6.11
C TYR A 211 -0.94 0.11 -6.45
N MET A 212 -0.52 0.92 -5.47
CA MET A 212 -0.29 2.35 -5.65
C MET A 212 1.14 2.67 -6.10
N THR A 213 2.12 1.82 -5.81
CA THR A 213 3.51 2.06 -6.21
C THR A 213 3.96 1.13 -7.33
N GLY A 214 3.38 -0.07 -7.46
CA GLY A 214 3.93 -1.17 -8.25
C GLY A 214 5.01 -1.98 -7.52
N HIS A 215 5.32 -1.62 -6.27
CA HIS A 215 6.40 -2.21 -5.48
C HIS A 215 5.85 -2.91 -4.22
N LYS A 216 6.21 -4.18 -4.04
CA LYS A 216 5.90 -4.92 -2.81
C LYS A 216 6.66 -4.34 -1.62
N THR A 217 6.02 -4.35 -0.46
CA THR A 217 6.61 -3.93 0.81
C THR A 217 6.33 -4.96 1.92
N VAL A 218 6.55 -4.56 3.17
CA VAL A 218 6.32 -5.36 4.38
C VAL A 218 4.97 -5.05 5.02
N VAL A 219 4.47 -5.95 5.86
CA VAL A 219 3.21 -5.74 6.60
C VAL A 219 3.21 -4.40 7.35
N ASN A 220 2.09 -3.68 7.31
CA ASN A 220 1.85 -2.33 7.84
C ASN A 220 2.49 -1.16 7.07
N ALA A 221 3.38 -1.41 6.10
CA ALA A 221 4.05 -0.34 5.37
C ALA A 221 3.23 0.15 4.16
N MET A 222 3.35 1.44 3.85
CA MET A 222 2.77 2.10 2.68
C MET A 222 3.80 3.04 2.06
N GLY A 223 3.99 2.95 0.74
CA GLY A 223 4.84 3.86 -0.03
C GLY A 223 6.34 3.81 0.31
N VAL A 224 6.79 2.81 1.08
CA VAL A 224 8.17 2.73 1.56
C VAL A 224 8.70 1.30 1.55
N TYR A 225 10.01 1.15 1.49
CA TYR A 225 10.72 -0.08 1.83
C TYR A 225 11.06 -0.13 3.33
N PRO A 226 11.19 -1.33 3.93
CA PRO A 226 11.70 -1.43 5.29
C PRO A 226 13.18 -1.05 5.32
N ASP A 227 13.62 -0.53 6.46
CA ASP A 227 15.02 -0.25 6.74
C ASP A 227 15.23 -0.27 8.26
N ASN A 228 16.47 -0.09 8.69
CA ASN A 228 16.82 -0.13 10.11
C ASN A 228 16.56 1.16 10.92
N ARG A 229 16.05 2.25 10.33
CA ARG A 229 15.75 3.48 11.08
C ARG A 229 14.57 3.28 12.03
N PRO A 230 14.60 3.81 13.28
CA PRO A 230 13.47 3.62 14.20
C PRO A 230 12.24 4.46 13.82
N ASP A 231 12.45 5.61 13.17
CA ASP A 231 11.38 6.49 12.75
C ASP A 231 10.58 5.87 11.58
N PRO A 232 9.26 5.65 11.73
CA PRO A 232 8.44 5.07 10.68
C PRO A 232 8.28 5.97 9.44
N LEU A 233 8.54 7.28 9.54
CA LEU A 233 8.41 8.24 8.45
C LEU A 233 9.71 8.44 7.68
N ALA A 234 10.84 8.12 8.30
CA ALA A 234 12.16 8.15 7.70
C ALA A 234 12.48 6.79 7.09
N LYS A 235 11.75 6.39 6.04
CA LYS A 235 11.98 5.15 5.28
C LYS A 235 12.23 5.45 3.81
N PRO A 236 12.90 4.56 3.06
CA PRO A 236 13.17 4.77 1.64
C PRO A 236 11.86 4.73 0.89
N LYS A 237 11.52 5.82 0.23
CA LYS A 237 10.22 6.03 -0.40
C LYS A 237 10.18 5.46 -1.81
N VAL A 238 8.98 5.10 -2.24
CA VAL A 238 8.64 4.84 -3.63
C VAL A 238 7.43 5.70 -3.95
N GLU A 239 7.50 6.49 -5.02
CA GLU A 239 6.43 7.41 -5.41
C GLU A 239 5.09 6.66 -5.53
N VAL A 240 4.08 7.19 -4.88
CA VAL A 240 2.73 6.62 -4.92
C VAL A 240 1.95 7.18 -6.12
N MET A 241 0.97 6.43 -6.61
CA MET A 241 0.16 6.82 -7.78
C MET A 241 -0.45 8.22 -7.63
N GLY A 242 -0.85 8.61 -6.42
CA GLY A 242 -1.36 9.96 -6.16
C GLY A 242 -0.34 11.04 -6.55
N GLU A 243 0.92 10.89 -6.16
CA GLU A 243 2.01 11.80 -6.47
C GLU A 243 2.32 11.83 -7.97
N ILE A 244 2.40 10.65 -8.60
CA ILE A 244 2.59 10.53 -10.06
C ILE A 244 1.49 11.31 -10.79
N MET A 245 0.23 11.12 -10.40
CA MET A 245 -0.91 11.79 -11.03
C MET A 245 -0.84 13.30 -10.86
N LYS A 246 -0.50 13.81 -9.67
CA LYS A 246 -0.33 15.26 -9.43
C LYS A 246 0.83 15.83 -10.25
N ARG A 247 1.95 15.13 -10.35
CA ARG A 247 3.11 15.53 -11.18
C ARG A 247 2.78 15.57 -12.67
N LEU A 248 1.88 14.70 -13.12
CA LEU A 248 1.33 14.70 -14.48
C LEU A 248 0.19 15.72 -14.67
N GLY A 249 -0.10 16.57 -13.70
CA GLY A 249 -1.14 17.60 -13.78
C GLY A 249 -2.57 17.04 -13.74
N LYS A 250 -2.76 15.83 -13.20
CA LYS A 250 -4.06 15.17 -13.10
C LYS A 250 -4.66 15.34 -11.70
N SER A 251 -5.99 15.36 -11.64
CA SER A 251 -6.73 15.38 -10.38
C SER A 251 -6.72 14.00 -9.72
N VAL A 252 -6.73 14.00 -8.38
CA VAL A 252 -6.81 12.79 -7.56
C VAL A 252 -8.08 12.82 -6.72
N GLY A 253 -8.82 11.71 -6.69
CA GLY A 253 -10.02 11.53 -5.89
C GLY A 253 -9.96 10.24 -5.08
N ILE A 254 -10.36 10.31 -3.81
CA ILE A 254 -10.33 9.20 -2.86
C ILE A 254 -11.70 9.10 -2.20
N VAL A 255 -12.37 7.96 -2.37
CA VAL A 255 -13.70 7.69 -1.81
C VAL A 255 -13.65 6.35 -1.10
N THR A 256 -14.05 6.33 0.16
CA THR A 256 -14.04 5.13 0.99
C THR A 256 -15.20 5.12 1.97
N THR A 257 -15.57 3.92 2.43
CA THR A 257 -16.49 3.72 3.55
C THR A 257 -15.76 3.72 4.91
N THR A 258 -14.43 3.67 4.90
CA THR A 258 -13.56 3.63 6.09
C THR A 258 -13.15 5.04 6.54
N GLU A 259 -12.24 5.14 7.52
CA GLU A 259 -11.52 6.40 7.72
C GLU A 259 -10.60 6.68 6.52
N LEU A 260 -10.43 7.95 6.13
CA LEU A 260 -9.47 8.30 5.07
C LEU A 260 -8.04 7.86 5.41
N GLN A 261 -7.69 7.83 6.70
CA GLN A 261 -6.39 7.40 7.20
C GLN A 261 -6.27 5.88 7.37
N ASP A 262 -7.31 5.10 7.07
CA ASP A 262 -7.15 3.64 7.00
C ASP A 262 -6.27 3.28 5.79
N ALA A 263 -5.63 2.12 5.87
CA ALA A 263 -4.51 1.80 4.98
C ALA A 263 -4.85 1.86 3.49
N THR A 264 -6.05 1.39 3.11
CA THR A 264 -6.50 1.36 1.72
C THR A 264 -6.56 2.78 1.10
N PRO A 265 -7.33 3.74 1.63
CA PRO A 265 -7.29 5.11 1.12
C PRO A 265 -5.95 5.82 1.38
N ALA A 266 -5.28 5.57 2.51
CA ALA A 266 -4.02 6.20 2.87
C ALA A 266 -2.87 5.86 1.91
N ALA A 267 -2.80 4.63 1.39
CA ALA A 267 -1.72 4.20 0.50
C ALA A 267 -1.66 4.98 -0.83
N VAL A 268 -2.72 5.73 -1.18
CA VAL A 268 -2.70 6.64 -2.34
C VAL A 268 -1.73 7.81 -2.14
N VAL A 269 -1.43 8.17 -0.89
CA VAL A 269 -0.69 9.41 -0.54
C VAL A 269 0.48 9.18 0.43
N SER A 270 0.55 8.02 1.08
CA SER A 270 1.34 7.87 2.30
C SER A 270 2.67 7.16 2.11
N HIS A 271 3.66 7.64 2.85
CA HIS A 271 4.97 7.03 3.03
C HIS A 271 5.22 6.79 4.51
N THR A 272 4.98 5.57 4.99
CA THR A 272 5.15 5.21 6.40
C THR A 272 5.40 3.71 6.57
N ARG A 273 6.25 3.33 7.51
CA ARG A 273 6.44 1.92 7.95
C ARG A 273 5.21 1.36 8.67
N ARG A 274 4.35 2.25 9.17
CA ARG A 274 3.34 1.97 10.20
C ARG A 274 2.00 2.61 9.81
N ARG A 275 1.05 1.80 9.37
CA ARG A 275 -0.32 2.23 9.03
C ARG A 275 -1.07 2.93 10.17
N GLU A 276 -0.62 2.78 11.41
CA GLU A 276 -1.17 3.45 12.59
C GLU A 276 -0.77 4.93 12.73
N THR A 277 0.17 5.46 11.91
CA THR A 277 0.58 6.87 11.89
C THR A 277 -0.48 7.77 11.23
N LYS A 278 -1.73 7.67 11.67
CA LYS A 278 -2.91 8.30 11.05
C LYS A 278 -2.86 9.84 11.13
N ALA A 279 -2.28 10.39 12.20
CA ALA A 279 -2.12 11.84 12.32
C ALA A 279 -1.15 12.37 11.25
N GLU A 280 -0.05 11.66 11.03
CA GLU A 280 0.97 11.96 10.03
C GLU A 280 0.43 11.74 8.60
N ILE A 281 -0.35 10.68 8.38
CA ILE A 281 -1.04 10.40 7.12
C ILE A 281 -2.00 11.56 6.76
N THR A 282 -2.65 12.18 7.74
CA THR A 282 -3.50 13.37 7.50
C THR A 282 -2.68 14.53 6.95
N GLU A 283 -1.43 14.68 7.37
CA GLU A 283 -0.52 15.68 6.82
C GLU A 283 -0.11 15.33 5.39
N MET A 284 0.08 14.05 5.08
CA MET A 284 0.38 13.59 3.72
C MET A 284 -0.80 13.84 2.76
N PHE A 285 -2.04 13.65 3.21
CA PHE A 285 -3.22 14.10 2.45
C PHE A 285 -3.18 15.60 2.17
N TYR A 286 -2.81 16.40 3.16
CA TYR A 286 -2.70 17.85 3.03
C TYR A 286 -1.53 18.28 2.13
N GLN A 287 -0.44 17.52 2.09
CA GLN A 287 0.69 17.77 1.19
C GLN A 287 0.29 17.47 -0.27
N LEU A 288 -0.37 16.34 -0.53
CA LEU A 288 -0.78 15.97 -1.89
C LEU A 288 -1.97 16.79 -2.42
N LYS A 289 -2.87 17.20 -1.51
CA LYS A 289 -4.13 17.90 -1.81
C LYS A 289 -4.96 17.20 -2.91
N PRO A 290 -5.47 15.97 -2.69
CA PRO A 290 -6.44 15.36 -3.60
C PRO A 290 -7.67 16.25 -3.74
N GLU A 291 -8.16 16.46 -4.96
CA GLU A 291 -9.32 17.32 -5.24
C GLU A 291 -10.60 16.80 -4.59
N VAL A 292 -10.77 15.49 -4.43
CA VAL A 292 -11.92 14.89 -3.76
C VAL A 292 -11.45 13.91 -2.70
N MET A 293 -11.93 14.08 -1.47
CA MET A 293 -11.71 13.13 -0.37
C MET A 293 -13.04 12.89 0.35
N LEU A 294 -13.57 11.68 0.29
CA LEU A 294 -14.84 11.30 0.91
C LEU A 294 -14.67 10.05 1.78
N GLY A 295 -14.95 10.15 3.07
CA GLY A 295 -14.80 9.02 4.01
C GLY A 295 -15.16 9.37 5.44
N GLY A 296 -14.58 8.65 6.40
CA GLY A 296 -14.59 8.98 7.82
C GLY A 296 -13.24 9.56 8.29
N GLY A 297 -13.00 9.52 9.61
CA GLY A 297 -11.68 9.85 10.19
C GLY A 297 -11.49 11.30 10.62
N ALA A 298 -12.58 12.06 10.80
CA ALA A 298 -12.55 13.47 11.21
C ALA A 298 -11.68 13.75 12.45
N ALA A 299 -11.59 12.80 13.38
CA ALA A 299 -10.80 12.93 14.61
C ALA A 299 -9.31 13.21 14.38
N TYR A 300 -8.73 12.80 13.24
CA TYR A 300 -7.32 13.05 12.90
C TYR A 300 -7.09 14.38 12.18
N PHE A 301 -8.15 15.10 11.82
CA PHE A 301 -8.11 16.44 11.24
C PHE A 301 -8.24 17.55 12.30
N LEU A 302 -8.74 17.21 13.49
CA LEU A 302 -8.96 18.15 14.59
C LEU A 302 -7.67 18.45 15.37
N PRO A 303 -7.41 19.70 15.79
CA PRO A 303 -6.28 19.99 16.68
C PRO A 303 -6.49 19.33 18.05
N LYS A 304 -5.40 19.07 18.79
CA LYS A 304 -5.43 18.34 20.08
C LYS A 304 -6.36 18.97 21.13
N SER A 305 -6.62 20.27 21.04
CA SER A 305 -7.46 21.01 21.97
C SER A 305 -8.96 20.71 21.83
N VAL A 306 -9.38 20.12 20.71
CA VAL A 306 -10.79 19.83 20.44
C VAL A 306 -11.17 18.45 20.99
N PRO A 307 -12.23 18.35 21.82
CA PRO A 307 -12.71 17.06 22.34
C PRO A 307 -13.00 16.05 21.21
N GLY A 308 -12.49 14.83 21.36
CA GLY A 308 -12.63 13.78 20.35
C GLY A 308 -11.52 13.77 19.30
N SER A 309 -10.59 14.72 19.32
CA SER A 309 -9.37 14.67 18.50
C SER A 309 -8.52 13.43 18.84
N LYS A 310 -7.86 12.88 17.82
CA LYS A 310 -6.83 11.84 17.92
C LYS A 310 -5.43 12.37 17.63
N ARG A 311 -5.29 13.67 17.37
CA ARG A 311 -3.99 14.33 17.18
C ARG A 311 -3.33 14.65 18.51
N LYS A 312 -2.00 14.79 18.47
CA LYS A 312 -1.16 15.18 19.62
C LYS A 312 -0.60 16.61 19.49
N ASP A 313 -0.85 17.26 18.36
CA ASP A 313 -0.41 18.62 18.03
C ASP A 313 -1.62 19.55 17.80
N ASP A 314 -1.36 20.85 17.65
CA ASP A 314 -2.40 21.87 17.49
C ASP A 314 -2.79 22.12 16.01
N LYS A 315 -2.49 21.19 15.10
CA LYS A 315 -2.79 21.36 13.67
C LYS A 315 -4.29 21.13 13.42
N ASP A 316 -4.97 22.17 12.93
CA ASP A 316 -6.36 22.11 12.48
C ASP A 316 -6.41 21.95 10.95
N PHE A 317 -6.53 20.70 10.49
CA PHE A 317 -6.58 20.41 9.07
C PHE A 317 -7.90 20.82 8.41
N PHE A 318 -9.01 20.91 9.15
CA PHE A 318 -10.24 21.46 8.59
C PHE A 318 -10.00 22.90 8.14
N ARG A 319 -9.46 23.74 9.03
CA ARG A 319 -9.12 25.12 8.72
C ARG A 319 -8.11 25.23 7.58
N LEU A 320 -7.06 24.39 7.59
CA LEU A 320 -6.05 24.41 6.53
C LEU A 320 -6.62 24.05 5.15
N PHE A 321 -7.50 23.05 5.08
CA PHE A 321 -8.18 22.69 3.82
C PHE A 321 -9.17 23.77 3.37
N GLU A 322 -9.94 24.39 4.29
CA GLU A 322 -10.81 25.54 3.94
C GLU A 322 -10.03 26.71 3.37
N GLN A 323 -8.87 27.03 3.96
CA GLN A 323 -7.96 28.08 3.47
C GLN A 323 -7.43 27.77 2.07
N ASP A 324 -7.28 26.49 1.72
CA ASP A 324 -6.91 26.01 0.39
C ASP A 324 -8.12 25.85 -0.55
N GLY A 325 -9.30 26.37 -0.18
CA GLY A 325 -10.49 26.42 -1.01
C GLY A 325 -11.31 25.13 -1.05
N TYR A 326 -11.09 24.19 -0.13
CA TYR A 326 -11.92 23.01 -0.03
C TYR A 326 -13.31 23.37 0.51
N ARG A 327 -14.34 22.87 -0.17
CA ARG A 327 -15.66 22.79 0.42
C ARG A 327 -15.70 21.61 1.40
N ILE A 328 -16.05 21.86 2.65
CA ILE A 328 -16.18 20.82 3.66
C ILE A 328 -17.64 20.42 3.84
N VAL A 329 -17.89 19.10 3.88
CA VAL A 329 -19.21 18.51 4.18
C VAL A 329 -19.06 17.39 5.19
N GLU A 330 -20.01 17.27 6.09
CA GLU A 330 -19.95 16.33 7.23
C GLU A 330 -21.14 15.35 7.26
N ASN A 331 -22.12 15.54 6.36
CA ASN A 331 -23.28 14.68 6.28
C ASN A 331 -23.85 14.60 4.86
N ARG A 332 -24.74 13.61 4.66
CA ARG A 332 -25.41 13.35 3.39
C ARG A 332 -26.15 14.56 2.83
N ALA A 333 -26.84 15.33 3.68
CA ALA A 333 -27.63 16.46 3.21
C ALA A 333 -26.73 17.56 2.63
N GLN A 334 -25.62 17.88 3.30
CA GLN A 334 -24.62 18.83 2.80
C GLN A 334 -23.95 18.32 1.51
N LEU A 335 -23.59 17.03 1.44
CA LEU A 335 -23.01 16.44 0.22
C LEU A 335 -23.96 16.57 -0.97
N LEU A 336 -25.26 16.30 -0.79
CA LEU A 336 -26.26 16.40 -1.86
C LEU A 336 -26.55 17.83 -2.32
N GLN A 337 -26.15 18.84 -1.55
CA GLN A 337 -26.28 20.25 -1.92
C GLN A 337 -25.06 20.78 -2.70
N ILE A 338 -24.02 19.98 -2.89
CA ILE A 338 -22.83 20.38 -3.64
C ILE A 338 -23.16 20.54 -5.13
N ASP A 339 -22.96 21.75 -5.64
CA ASP A 339 -22.91 22.00 -7.08
C ASP A 339 -21.52 21.59 -7.60
N ALA A 340 -21.45 20.39 -8.20
CA ALA A 340 -20.21 19.84 -8.73
C ALA A 340 -19.58 20.70 -9.84
N LYS A 341 -20.34 21.59 -10.49
CA LYS A 341 -19.80 22.51 -11.52
C LYS A 341 -19.09 23.73 -10.95
N LYS A 342 -19.29 24.01 -9.65
CA LYS A 342 -18.73 25.18 -8.94
C LYS A 342 -17.80 24.80 -7.80
N THR A 343 -17.54 23.50 -7.62
CA THR A 343 -16.76 22.97 -6.50
C THR A 343 -15.55 22.24 -7.04
N ASP A 344 -14.40 22.92 -7.04
CA ASP A 344 -13.14 22.34 -7.55
C ASP A 344 -12.48 21.38 -6.54
N ARG A 345 -12.77 21.57 -5.24
CA ARG A 345 -12.17 20.80 -4.14
C ARG A 345 -13.20 20.47 -3.07
N LEU A 346 -13.26 19.21 -2.65
CA LEU A 346 -14.27 18.69 -1.72
C LEU A 346 -13.63 17.75 -0.68
N LEU A 347 -13.85 18.06 0.60
CA LEU A 347 -13.55 17.18 1.72
C LEU A 347 -14.85 16.79 2.43
N GLY A 348 -15.19 15.52 2.39
CA GLY A 348 -16.38 14.95 3.00
C GLY A 348 -16.03 13.95 4.10
N LEU A 349 -16.42 14.25 5.35
CA LEU A 349 -16.11 13.45 6.53
C LEU A 349 -17.39 13.06 7.27
N PHE A 350 -17.87 11.82 7.10
CA PHE A 350 -19.24 11.43 7.46
C PHE A 350 -19.35 10.59 8.75
N SER A 351 -18.32 10.57 9.59
CA SER A 351 -18.34 9.83 10.87
C SER A 351 -18.91 10.66 12.02
N ARG A 352 -19.07 10.05 13.21
CA ARG A 352 -19.75 10.68 14.36
C ARG A 352 -19.02 11.88 14.95
N VAL A 353 -17.72 12.04 14.70
CA VAL A 353 -16.94 13.19 15.18
C VAL A 353 -17.13 14.34 14.19
N ARG A 354 -17.66 15.47 14.66
CA ARG A 354 -17.93 16.66 13.85
C ARG A 354 -16.95 17.78 14.16
N TYR A 355 -16.56 18.52 13.14
CA TYR A 355 -15.79 19.76 13.25
C TYR A 355 -16.63 20.88 13.86
N HIS A 356 -17.89 20.97 13.41
CA HIS A 356 -18.87 21.90 13.96
C HIS A 356 -19.76 21.17 14.98
N VAL A 357 -19.69 21.60 16.25
CA VAL A 357 -20.67 21.27 17.29
C VAL A 357 -21.85 22.22 17.17
#